data_AF-A0A8S9BK34-F1
#
_entry.id   AF-A0A8S9BK34-F1
#
_cell.length_a   1.000
_cell.length_b   1.000
_cell.length_c   1.000
_cell.angle_alpha   90.00
_cell.angle_beta   90.00
_cell.angle_gamma   90.00
#
_symmetry.space_group_name_H-M   'P 1'
#
loop_
_entity.id
_entity.type
_entity.pdbx_description
1 polymer ?
#
loop_
_entity_poly.entity_id
_entity_poly.type
_entity_poly.pdbx_seq_one_letter_code
_entity_poly.pdbx_strand_id
1 'polypeptide(L)'
;MPSSRQAQNPLLAAKIQQMALPLSPLVRLTTGEVHPSFPSTLLNFWLLTSEQLDELAHFYHQRTPSIYTRHYPCPVNKEWRTDATLEEKRRRIGRFIGLRGCESPVQGAGKVDSEKEIEQEVRERRWKDEEDEMFKRKTRWY
;
A
#
# COMPACT_ATOMS: atom_id res chain seq x y z
N MET A 1 3.16 28.55 23.55
CA MET A 1 1.75 28.54 24.00
C MET A 1 0.90 27.98 22.87
N PRO A 2 0.06 26.94 23.10
CA PRO A 2 -0.84 26.45 22.06
C PRO A 2 -1.78 27.59 21.62
N SER A 3 -2.03 27.69 20.31
CA SER A 3 -2.91 28.73 19.77
C SER A 3 -4.33 28.55 20.31
N SER A 4 -5.10 29.63 20.51
CA SER A 4 -6.44 29.63 21.12
C SER A 4 -7.37 28.55 20.53
N ARG A 5 -7.26 28.28 19.22
CA ARG A 5 -8.03 27.24 18.52
C ARG A 5 -7.61 25.79 18.83
N GLN A 6 -6.34 25.54 19.14
CA GLN A 6 -5.86 24.22 19.55
C GLN A 6 -6.32 23.87 20.96
N ALA A 7 -6.31 24.87 21.86
CA ALA A 7 -6.80 24.69 23.22
C ALA A 7 -8.31 24.37 23.28
N GLN A 8 -9.07 24.84 22.29
CA GLN A 8 -10.52 24.61 22.19
C GLN A 8 -10.90 23.27 21.54
N ASN A 9 -9.99 22.61 20.82
CA ASN A 9 -10.28 21.35 20.13
C ASN A 9 -9.21 20.27 20.41
N PRO A 10 -9.48 19.33 21.34
CA PRO A 10 -8.50 18.31 21.73
C PRO A 10 -8.15 17.35 20.59
N LEU A 11 -9.07 17.06 19.67
CA LEU A 11 -8.82 16.18 18.52
C LEU A 11 -7.83 16.83 17.54
N LEU A 12 -8.00 18.14 17.28
CA LEU A 12 -7.07 18.89 16.45
C LEU A 12 -5.68 18.95 17.09
N ALA A 13 -5.61 19.22 18.40
CA ALA A 13 -4.35 19.25 19.13
C ALA A 13 -3.63 17.89 19.06
N ALA A 14 -4.34 16.79 19.31
CA ALA A 14 -3.80 15.43 19.21
C ALA A 14 -3.31 15.13 17.77
N LYS A 15 -4.06 15.55 16.74
CA LYS A 15 -3.66 15.34 15.36
C LYS A 15 -2.39 16.13 15.00
N ILE A 16 -2.28 17.38 15.45
CA ILE A 16 -1.08 18.19 15.23
C ILE A 16 0.13 17.56 15.93
N GLN A 17 -0.03 17.07 17.16
CA GLN A 17 1.02 16.34 17.86
C GLN A 17 1.44 15.08 17.08
N GLN A 18 0.48 14.31 16.55
CA GLN A 18 0.78 13.17 15.69
C GLN A 18 1.55 13.58 14.43
N MET A 19 1.16 14.68 13.78
CA MET A 19 1.82 15.18 12.57
C MET A 19 3.24 15.70 12.84
N ALA A 20 3.51 16.17 14.06
CA ALA A 20 4.83 16.63 14.49
C ALA A 20 5.80 15.50 14.89
N LEU A 21 5.37 14.23 14.87
CA LEU A 21 6.25 13.10 15.22
C LEU A 21 7.48 13.06 14.28
N PRO A 22 8.70 13.05 14.83
CA PRO A 22 9.92 13.01 14.03
C PRO A 22 10.11 11.63 13.40
N LEU A 23 10.63 11.61 12.17
CA LEU A 23 11.00 10.40 11.46
C LEU A 23 12.52 10.26 11.44
N SER A 24 13.00 9.05 11.69
CA SER A 24 14.44 8.75 11.60
C SER A 24 14.85 8.63 10.13
N PRO A 25 15.96 9.27 9.71
CA PRO A 25 16.41 9.23 8.34
C PRO A 25 16.90 7.84 7.94
N LEU A 26 16.53 7.40 6.74
CA LEU A 26 17.10 6.21 6.11
C LEU A 26 18.33 6.59 5.28
N VAL A 27 19.34 5.73 5.28
CA VAL A 27 20.57 5.94 4.49
C VAL A 27 20.57 5.07 3.24
N ARG A 28 21.22 5.55 2.18
CA ARG A 28 21.51 4.79 0.98
C ARG A 28 22.60 3.77 1.27
N LEU A 29 22.41 2.52 0.85
CA LEU A 29 23.36 1.43 1.17
C LEU A 29 24.73 1.57 0.49
N THR A 30 24.81 2.29 -0.64
CA THR A 30 26.06 2.47 -1.38
C THR A 30 26.93 3.61 -0.85
N THR A 31 26.32 4.73 -0.44
CA THR A 31 27.06 5.94 -0.02
C THR A 31 26.94 6.27 1.45
N GLY A 32 25.95 5.70 2.16
CA GLY A 32 25.62 6.08 3.54
C GLY A 32 24.89 7.42 3.65
N GLU A 33 24.58 8.08 2.53
CA GLU A 33 23.94 9.39 2.53
C GLU A 33 22.41 9.30 2.66
N VAL A 34 21.81 10.38 3.16
CA VAL A 34 20.36 10.56 3.26
C VAL A 34 19.89 11.40 2.09
N HIS A 35 18.75 11.04 1.49
CA HIS A 35 18.16 11.86 0.44
C HIS A 35 17.76 13.26 0.96
N PRO A 36 18.06 14.37 0.25
CA PRO A 36 17.74 15.73 0.71
C PRO A 36 16.26 15.95 1.04
N SER A 37 15.37 15.34 0.25
CA SER A 37 13.91 15.41 0.45
C SER A 37 13.37 14.34 1.40
N PHE A 38 14.22 13.64 2.17
CA PHE A 38 13.73 12.66 3.14
C PHE A 38 12.90 13.38 4.22
N PRO A 39 11.68 12.91 4.54
CA PRO A 39 10.79 13.62 5.43
C PRO A 39 11.31 13.55 6.88
N SER A 40 11.46 14.71 7.52
CA SER A 40 11.91 14.81 8.92
C SER A 40 10.80 14.57 9.93
N THR A 41 9.53 14.73 9.53
CA THR A 41 8.35 14.49 10.37
C THR A 41 7.25 13.77 9.58
N LEU A 42 6.26 13.26 10.29
CA LEU A 42 5.09 12.65 9.66
C LEU A 42 4.33 13.64 8.77
N LEU A 43 4.23 14.91 9.16
CA LEU A 43 3.65 15.97 8.32
C LEU A 43 4.42 16.13 7.02
N ASN A 44 5.76 16.23 7.09
CA ASN A 44 6.60 16.39 5.91
C ASN A 44 6.43 15.22 4.94
N PHE A 45 6.27 13.99 5.44
CA PHE A 45 5.96 12.83 4.61
C PHE A 45 4.65 13.01 3.83
N TRP A 46 3.58 13.47 4.47
CA TRP A 46 2.28 13.69 3.81
C TRP A 46 2.29 14.87 2.84
N LEU A 47 3.31 15.73 2.88
CA LEU A 47 3.49 16.85 1.95
C LEU A 47 4.39 16.50 0.75
N LEU A 48 5.00 15.31 0.71
CA LEU A 48 5.83 14.89 -0.42
C LEU A 48 5.02 14.86 -1.73
N THR A 49 5.62 15.39 -2.79
CA THR A 49 5.06 15.39 -4.14
C THR A 49 5.27 14.04 -4.83
N SER A 50 4.56 13.83 -5.95
CA SER A 50 4.72 12.61 -6.77
C SER A 50 6.16 12.45 -7.27
N GLU A 51 6.77 13.55 -7.71
CA GLU A 51 8.15 13.59 -8.21
C GLU A 51 9.15 13.29 -7.09
N GLN A 52 9.02 13.90 -5.91
CA GLN A 52 9.88 13.63 -4.76
C GLN A 52 9.82 12.15 -4.33
N LEU A 53 8.64 11.52 -4.43
CA LEU A 53 8.50 10.09 -4.15
C LEU A 53 9.20 9.22 -5.19
N ASP A 54 9.14 9.58 -6.47
CA ASP A 54 9.85 8.88 -7.54
C ASP A 54 11.38 9.02 -7.39
N GLU A 55 11.85 10.20 -6.99
CA GLU A 55 13.26 10.46 -6.68
C GLU A 55 13.73 9.65 -5.47
N LEU A 56 12.97 9.65 -4.37
CA LEU A 56 13.25 8.81 -3.20
C LEU A 56 13.33 7.33 -3.58
N ALA A 57 12.36 6.85 -4.36
CA ALA A 57 12.33 5.46 -4.82
C ALA A 57 13.56 5.13 -5.68
N HIS A 58 13.96 6.01 -6.58
CA HIS A 58 15.18 5.83 -7.37
C HIS A 58 16.43 5.86 -6.49
N PHE A 59 16.50 6.83 -5.57
CA PHE A 59 17.65 7.03 -4.70
C PHE A 59 17.97 5.80 -3.85
N TYR A 60 16.94 5.13 -3.32
CA TYR A 60 17.08 3.91 -2.51
C TYR A 60 16.96 2.61 -3.31
N HIS A 61 17.23 2.63 -4.63
CA HIS A 61 17.22 1.44 -5.50
C HIS A 61 15.86 0.70 -5.53
N GLN A 62 14.75 1.39 -5.27
CA GLN A 62 13.40 0.79 -5.29
C GLN A 62 12.69 1.02 -6.63
N ARG A 63 12.98 2.14 -7.32
CA ARG A 63 12.47 2.41 -8.68
C ARG A 63 13.32 1.81 -9.79
N THR A 64 14.65 1.84 -9.61
CA THR A 64 15.60 1.22 -10.53
C THR A 64 16.32 0.13 -9.74
N PRO A 65 15.77 -1.09 -9.72
CA PRO A 65 16.29 -2.15 -8.88
C PRO A 65 17.75 -2.47 -9.19
N SER A 66 18.50 -2.84 -8.16
CA SER A 66 19.89 -3.28 -8.25
C SER A 66 20.12 -4.42 -7.25
N ILE A 67 21.37 -4.86 -7.13
CA ILE A 67 21.76 -5.84 -6.11
C ILE A 67 21.37 -5.39 -4.70
N TYR A 68 21.32 -4.08 -4.43
CA TYR A 68 21.05 -3.51 -3.10
C TYR A 68 19.56 -3.47 -2.73
N THR A 69 18.64 -3.62 -3.69
CA THR A 69 17.20 -3.40 -3.47
C THR A 69 16.67 -4.25 -2.31
N ARG A 70 17.06 -5.52 -2.26
CA ARG A 70 16.58 -6.49 -1.25
C ARG A 70 17.33 -6.41 0.09
N HIS A 71 18.38 -5.60 0.18
CA HIS A 71 19.13 -5.41 1.43
C HIS A 71 18.52 -4.35 2.34
N TYR A 72 17.56 -3.55 1.85
CA TYR A 72 16.78 -2.67 2.70
C TYR A 72 15.81 -3.47 3.59
N PRO A 73 15.47 -2.99 4.80
CA PRO A 73 14.61 -3.74 5.73
C PRO A 73 13.22 -4.08 5.18
N CYS A 74 12.63 -3.20 4.38
CA CYS A 74 11.26 -3.33 3.89
C CYS A 74 11.18 -2.96 2.40
N PRO A 75 11.80 -3.72 1.48
CA PRO A 75 11.85 -3.35 0.07
C PRO A 75 10.45 -3.21 -0.53
N VAL A 76 10.32 -2.39 -1.57
CA VAL A 76 9.08 -2.29 -2.34
C VAL A 76 8.92 -3.59 -3.13
N ASN A 77 7.90 -4.38 -2.77
CA ASN A 77 7.72 -5.74 -3.33
C ASN A 77 7.27 -5.75 -4.80
N LYS A 78 6.62 -4.68 -5.27
CA LYS A 78 6.09 -4.56 -6.64
C LYS A 78 6.94 -3.58 -7.43
N GLU A 79 6.96 -3.77 -8.75
CA GLU A 79 7.59 -2.82 -9.67
C GLU A 79 7.09 -1.39 -9.44
N TRP A 80 8.02 -0.45 -9.34
CA TRP A 80 7.71 0.96 -9.17
C TRP A 80 7.10 1.52 -10.44
N ARG A 81 5.89 2.07 -10.34
CA ARG A 81 5.17 2.66 -11.45
C ARG A 81 5.18 4.18 -11.31
N THR A 82 5.78 4.86 -12.28
CA THR A 82 5.84 6.33 -12.31
C THR A 82 4.48 6.96 -12.63
N ASP A 83 3.61 6.22 -13.31
CA ASP A 83 2.23 6.60 -13.62
C ASP A 83 1.23 6.27 -12.50
N ALA A 84 1.70 5.66 -11.39
CA ALA A 84 0.86 5.39 -10.24
C ALA A 84 0.37 6.69 -9.56
N THR A 85 -0.77 6.59 -8.88
CA THR A 85 -1.33 7.71 -8.13
C THR A 85 -0.42 8.14 -6.97
N LEU A 86 -0.55 9.39 -6.54
CA LEU A 86 0.21 9.93 -5.40
C LEU A 86 0.03 9.08 -4.13
N GLU A 87 -1.19 8.60 -3.88
CA GLU A 87 -1.50 7.78 -2.71
C GLU A 87 -0.79 6.42 -2.77
N GLU A 88 -0.78 5.76 -3.94
CA GLU A 88 -0.08 4.48 -4.11
C GLU A 88 1.43 4.64 -3.90
N LYS A 89 2.04 5.71 -4.45
CA LYS A 89 3.46 6.02 -4.24
C LYS A 89 3.75 6.27 -2.75
N ARG A 90 2.90 7.04 -2.06
CA ARG A 90 3.00 7.27 -0.61
C ARG A 90 2.89 5.98 0.18
N ARG A 91 1.96 5.08 -0.14
CA ARG A 91 1.84 3.78 0.55
C ARG A 91 3.10 2.93 0.37
N ARG A 92 3.63 2.85 -0.85
CA ARG A 92 4.86 2.10 -1.15
C ARG A 92 6.07 2.66 -0.36
N ILE A 93 6.28 3.98 -0.41
CA ILE A 93 7.39 4.62 0.33
C ILE A 93 7.17 4.58 1.84
N GLY A 94 5.95 4.81 2.31
CA GLY A 94 5.59 4.74 3.72
C GLY A 94 5.91 3.37 4.30
N ARG A 95 5.52 2.28 3.63
CA ARG A 95 5.91 0.92 4.02
C ARG A 95 7.43 0.74 3.99
N PHE A 96 8.08 1.25 2.95
CA PHE A 96 9.53 1.13 2.77
C PHE A 96 10.34 1.76 3.91
N ILE A 97 9.91 2.94 4.40
CA ILE A 97 10.56 3.63 5.52
C ILE A 97 10.03 3.20 6.90
N GLY A 98 9.12 2.21 6.96
CA GLY A 98 8.63 1.62 8.21
C GLY A 98 7.41 2.31 8.84
N LEU A 99 6.66 3.13 8.10
CA LEU A 99 5.40 3.70 8.59
C LEU A 99 4.27 2.66 8.62
N ARG A 100 3.56 2.63 9.76
CA ARG A 100 2.34 1.81 9.92
C ARG A 100 1.16 2.44 9.18
N GLY A 101 0.25 1.60 8.69
CA GLY A 101 -0.94 2.05 7.93
C GLY A 101 -0.67 2.40 6.46
N CYS A 102 0.58 2.25 6.00
CA CYS A 102 0.95 2.38 4.59
C CYS A 102 1.00 1.04 3.84
N GLU A 103 0.47 -0.02 4.44
CA GLU A 103 0.40 -1.34 3.84
C GLU A 103 -0.37 -1.23 2.52
N SER A 104 0.26 -1.63 1.41
CA SER A 104 -0.43 -1.74 0.13
C SER A 104 -1.52 -2.80 0.27
N PRO A 105 -2.70 -2.66 -0.37
CA PRO A 105 -3.65 -3.75 -0.40
C PRO A 105 -2.91 -4.97 -0.95
N VAL A 106 -2.78 -6.00 -0.12
CA VAL A 106 -2.38 -7.32 -0.61
C VAL A 106 -3.43 -7.65 -1.66
N GLN A 107 -3.04 -7.97 -2.88
CA GLN A 107 -3.95 -8.36 -3.97
C GLN A 107 -4.58 -9.76 -3.71
N GLY A 108 -4.91 -10.04 -2.45
CA GLY A 108 -5.49 -11.25 -1.91
C GLY A 108 -6.25 -11.01 -0.58
N ALA A 109 -6.21 -9.81 0.00
CA ALA A 109 -7.09 -9.40 1.09
C ALA A 109 -8.17 -8.46 0.52
N GLY A 110 -9.16 -9.05 -0.14
CA GLY A 110 -10.26 -8.31 -0.76
C GLY A 110 -10.14 -8.18 -2.27
N LYS A 111 -10.05 -9.31 -2.99
CA LYS A 111 -10.66 -9.36 -4.32
C LYS A 111 -12.16 -9.34 -4.05
N VAL A 112 -12.79 -8.17 -4.10
CA VAL A 112 -14.23 -8.13 -4.26
C VAL A 112 -14.43 -8.61 -5.68
N ASP A 113 -14.76 -9.89 -5.84
CA ASP A 113 -15.07 -10.45 -7.15
C ASP A 113 -16.09 -9.51 -7.80
N SER A 114 -15.81 -9.10 -9.03
CA SER A 114 -16.72 -8.19 -9.74
C SER A 114 -18.08 -8.88 -9.82
N GLU A 115 -19.17 -8.12 -9.79
CA GLU A 115 -20.54 -8.66 -9.83
C GLU A 115 -20.74 -9.73 -10.94
N LYS A 116 -20.06 -9.54 -12.07
CA LYS A 116 -20.02 -10.49 -13.20
C LYS A 116 -19.34 -11.83 -12.90
N GLU A 117 -18.30 -11.83 -12.08
CA GLU A 117 -17.55 -13.04 -11.68
C GLU A 117 -18.39 -13.85 -10.68
N ILE A 118 -19.09 -13.17 -9.77
CA ILE A 118 -20.08 -13.78 -8.86
C ILE A 118 -21.25 -14.40 -9.66
N GLU A 119 -21.78 -13.69 -10.65
CA GLU A 119 -22.91 -14.17 -11.46
C GLU A 119 -22.55 -15.42 -12.28
N GLN A 120 -21.34 -15.46 -12.86
CA GLN A 120 -20.84 -16.61 -13.59
C GLN A 120 -20.70 -17.83 -12.67
N GLU A 121 -20.12 -17.64 -11.47
CA GLU A 121 -19.94 -18.74 -10.52
C GLU A 121 -21.28 -19.32 -10.04
N VAL A 122 -22.28 -18.47 -9.79
CA VAL A 122 -23.64 -18.92 -9.43
C VAL A 122 -24.29 -19.72 -10.56
N ARG A 123 -24.06 -19.33 -11.82
CA ARG A 123 -24.61 -20.02 -13.00
C ARG A 123 -23.97 -21.40 -13.19
N GLU A 124 -22.66 -21.49 -13.02
CA GLU A 124 -21.92 -22.76 -13.13
C GLU A 124 -22.31 -23.75 -12.03
N ARG A 125 -22.50 -23.26 -10.80
CA ARG A 125 -22.98 -24.11 -9.68
C ARG A 125 -24.36 -24.69 -9.96
N ARG A 126 -25.30 -23.88 -10.48
CA ARG A 126 -26.64 -24.36 -10.87
C ARG A 126 -26.57 -25.43 -11.95
N TRP A 127 -25.73 -25.22 -12.98
CA TRP A 127 -25.56 -26.20 -14.04
C TRP A 127 -25.04 -27.54 -13.51
N LYS A 128 -24.08 -27.49 -12.59
CA LYS A 128 -23.49 -28.68 -11.98
C LYS A 128 -24.49 -29.42 -11.09
N ASP A 129 -25.28 -28.69 -10.30
CA ASP A 129 -26.34 -29.27 -9.47
C ASP A 129 -27.42 -29.95 -10.34
N GLU A 130 -27.78 -29.33 -11.48
CA GLU A 130 -28.72 -29.89 -12.45
C GLU A 130 -28.16 -31.14 -13.17
N GLU A 131 -26.88 -31.15 -13.52
CA GLU A 131 -26.20 -32.32 -14.08
C GLU A 131 -26.16 -33.48 -13.07
N ASP A 132 -25.82 -33.21 -11.80
CA ASP A 132 -25.79 -34.20 -10.73
C ASP A 132 -27.19 -34.77 -10.45
N GLU A 133 -28.22 -33.92 -10.45
CA GLU A 133 -29.64 -34.32 -10.37
C GLU A 133 -30.05 -35.22 -11.54
N MET A 134 -29.69 -34.84 -12.77
CA MET A 134 -29.96 -35.65 -13.96
C MET A 134 -29.23 -36.99 -13.93
N PHE A 135 -27.97 -37.00 -13.46
CA PHE A 135 -27.17 -38.21 -13.33
C PHE A 135 -27.80 -39.16 -12.32
N LYS A 136 -28.17 -38.66 -11.12
CA LYS A 136 -28.87 -39.43 -10.07
C LYS A 136 -30.17 -40.04 -10.59
N ARG A 137 -30.96 -39.27 -11.35
CA ARG A 137 -32.22 -39.74 -11.96
C ARG A 137 -31.99 -40.86 -12.98
N LYS A 138 -30.94 -40.78 -13.80
CA LYS A 138 -30.57 -41.84 -14.76
C LYS A 138 -30.09 -43.11 -14.08
N THR A 139 -29.24 -43.00 -13.04
CA THR A 139 -28.75 -44.16 -12.27
C THR A 139 -29.82 -44.84 -11.42
N ARG A 140 -30.99 -44.21 -11.20
CA ARG A 140 -32.10 -44.82 -10.44
C ARG A 140 -32.89 -45.88 -11.22
N TRP A 141 -32.73 -45.94 -12.54
CA TRP A 141 -33.44 -46.88 -13.43
C TRP A 141 -32.55 -48.00 -13.98
N TYR A 142 -31.32 -48.13 -13.46
CA TYR A 142 -30.42 -49.25 -13.70
C TYR A 142 -30.25 -50.09 -12.43
#